data_AF-X1AQ69-F1
#
_entry.id   AF-X1AQ69-F1
#
_cell.length_a   1.000
_cell.length_b   1.000
_cell.length_c   1.000
_cell.angle_alpha   90.00
_cell.angle_beta   90.00
_cell.angle_gamma   90.00
#
_symmetry.space_group_name_H-M   'P 1'
#
loop_
_entity.id
_entity.type
_entity.pdbx_description
1 polymer ?
#
loop_
_entity_poly.entity_id
_entity_poly.type
_entity_poly.pdbx_seq_one_letter_code
_entity_poly.pdbx_strand_id
1 'polypeptide(L)'
;PCMKKVTEAIHEWGGKIIFHSDGDITSLLDFVVDAGFDALHCLEPPYVDLNLVKKKVGNKLCLLGNIDTTHVLVNDTKKEVEDAVKHAIKILGPGGGYILSPSNSHPAMSYQRIKWMIEATKKFGTYPLQIKN
;
A
#
# COMPACT_ATOMS: atom_id res chain seq x y z
N PRO A 1 18.55 -5.42 14.70
CA PRO A 1 19.81 -4.65 14.92
C PRO A 1 20.43 -4.05 13.65
N CYS A 2 20.53 -4.79 12.54
CA CYS A 2 21.10 -4.26 11.28
C CYS A 2 20.18 -3.23 10.59
N MET A 3 18.90 -3.54 10.39
CA MET A 3 17.98 -2.64 9.68
C MET A 3 17.80 -1.29 10.39
N LYS A 4 17.78 -1.29 11.73
CA LYS A 4 17.69 -0.06 12.53
C LYS A 4 18.87 0.90 12.28
N LYS A 5 20.09 0.38 12.08
CA LYS A 5 21.23 1.24 11.73
C LYS A 5 21.06 1.91 10.37
N VAL A 6 20.38 1.24 9.43
CA VAL A 6 20.11 1.79 8.09
C VAL A 6 19.06 2.88 8.16
N THR A 7 17.95 2.64 8.88
CA THR A 7 16.89 3.64 9.04
C THR A 7 17.40 4.87 9.78
N GLU A 8 18.16 4.69 10.88
CA GLU A 8 18.81 5.78 11.62
C GLU A 8 19.72 6.63 10.72
N ALA A 9 20.60 6.01 9.92
CA ALA A 9 21.49 6.74 9.01
C ALA A 9 20.72 7.55 7.93
N ILE A 10 19.63 6.99 7.39
CA ILE A 10 18.79 7.72 6.43
C ILE A 10 18.06 8.89 7.11
N HIS A 11 17.59 8.69 8.34
CA HIS A 11 16.94 9.74 9.12
C HIS A 11 17.91 10.86 9.52
N GLU A 12 19.17 10.54 9.83
CA GLU A 12 20.23 11.54 10.07
C GLU A 12 20.47 12.45 8.86
N TRP A 13 20.25 11.94 7.64
CA TRP A 13 20.31 12.74 6.40
C TRP A 13 19.00 13.48 6.09
N GLY A 14 18.00 13.41 6.98
CA GLY A 14 16.67 14.00 6.79
C GLY A 14 15.78 13.23 5.80
N GLY A 15 16.18 12.02 5.42
CA GLY A 15 15.46 11.18 4.47
C GLY A 15 14.31 10.39 5.11
N LYS A 16 13.57 9.69 4.24
CA LYS A 16 12.51 8.75 4.59
C LYS A 16 12.77 7.41 3.91
N ILE A 17 12.40 6.31 4.57
CA ILE A 17 12.69 4.97 4.07
C ILE A 17 11.45 4.07 4.11
N ILE A 18 11.25 3.36 3.00
CA ILE A 18 10.13 2.44 2.78
C ILE A 18 10.67 1.02 2.85
N PHE A 19 10.05 0.17 3.68
CA PHE A 19 10.32 -1.26 3.65
C PHE A 19 9.45 -1.90 2.57
N HIS A 20 10.08 -2.56 1.60
CA HIS A 20 9.41 -3.38 0.60
C HIS A 20 9.67 -4.86 0.87
N SER A 21 8.61 -5.66 0.89
CA SER A 21 8.69 -7.12 0.85
C SER A 21 7.45 -7.70 0.20
N ASP A 22 7.65 -8.65 -0.71
CA ASP A 22 6.61 -9.53 -1.24
C ASP A 22 6.18 -10.56 -0.18
N GLY A 23 5.05 -11.22 -0.43
CA GLY A 23 4.47 -12.28 0.37
C GLY A 23 3.71 -11.81 1.61
N ASP A 24 3.42 -12.75 2.51
CA ASP A 24 2.81 -12.47 3.81
C ASP A 24 3.84 -11.96 4.81
N ILE A 25 3.72 -10.67 5.14
CA ILE A 25 4.60 -9.96 6.07
C ILE A 25 3.99 -9.78 7.46
N THR A 26 2.83 -10.39 7.72
CA THR A 26 2.02 -10.14 8.92
C THR A 26 2.76 -10.42 10.23
N SER A 27 3.63 -11.43 10.24
CA SER A 27 4.48 -11.79 11.38
C SER A 27 5.64 -10.82 11.62
N LEU A 28 6.00 -9.99 10.63
CA LEU A 28 7.12 -9.05 10.67
C LEU A 28 6.69 -7.59 10.90
N LEU A 29 5.38 -7.31 11.03
CA LEU A 29 4.87 -5.94 11.20
C LEU A 29 5.51 -5.20 12.37
N ASP A 30 5.66 -5.86 13.53
CA ASP A 30 6.28 -5.25 14.70
C ASP A 30 7.77 -4.98 14.46
N PHE A 31 8.46 -5.90 13.77
CA PHE A 31 9.85 -5.68 13.36
C PHE A 31 10.01 -4.46 12.44
N VAL A 32 9.12 -4.26 11.47
CA VAL A 32 9.18 -3.11 10.56
C VAL A 32 9.01 -1.79 11.33
N VAL A 33 8.07 -1.75 12.27
CA VAL A 33 7.87 -0.58 13.14
C VAL A 33 9.10 -0.35 14.02
N ASP A 34 9.57 -1.37 14.73
CA ASP A 34 10.67 -1.26 15.70
C ASP A 34 12.02 -0.95 15.02
N ALA A 35 12.18 -1.37 13.77
CA ALA A 35 13.32 -1.02 12.94
C ALA A 35 13.29 0.44 12.47
N GLY A 36 12.19 1.17 12.63
CA GLY A 36 12.11 2.59 12.32
C GLY A 36 11.85 2.91 10.83
N PHE A 37 11.21 2.01 10.09
CA PHE A 37 10.76 2.36 8.74
C PHE A 37 9.62 3.39 8.79
N ASP A 38 9.53 4.25 7.78
CA ASP A 38 8.46 5.26 7.70
C ASP A 38 7.22 4.74 6.96
N ALA A 39 7.41 3.74 6.10
CA ALA A 39 6.35 3.16 5.31
C ALA A 39 6.56 1.67 5.03
N LEU A 40 5.46 0.98 4.77
CA LEU A 40 5.41 -0.43 4.38
C LEU A 40 4.78 -0.58 3.00
N HIS A 41 5.50 -1.24 2.10
CA HIS A 41 5.05 -1.73 0.80
C HIS A 41 5.34 -3.25 0.78
N CYS A 42 4.54 -4.12 0.16
CA CYS A 42 3.52 -3.86 -0.83
C CYS A 42 2.09 -4.25 -0.48
N LEU A 43 1.91 -4.93 0.66
CA LEU A 43 0.63 -5.47 1.10
C LEU A 43 0.04 -6.46 0.07
N GLU A 44 0.88 -7.37 -0.44
CA GLU A 44 0.59 -8.22 -1.59
C GLU A 44 -0.72 -9.02 -1.46
N PRO A 45 -1.69 -8.84 -2.38
CA PRO A 45 -2.83 -9.73 -2.51
C PRO A 45 -2.41 -11.09 -3.10
N PRO A 46 -3.08 -12.20 -2.72
CA PRO A 46 -4.13 -12.30 -1.71
C PRO A 46 -3.57 -12.55 -0.29
N TYR A 47 -2.25 -12.46 -0.11
CA TYR A 47 -1.55 -12.97 1.07
C TYR A 47 -1.71 -12.09 2.31
N VAL A 48 -1.85 -10.77 2.14
CA VAL A 48 -1.89 -9.81 3.25
C VAL A 48 -3.31 -9.34 3.58
N ASP A 49 -3.74 -9.51 4.83
CA ASP A 49 -5.00 -8.94 5.34
C ASP A 49 -4.85 -7.45 5.68
N LEU A 50 -5.44 -6.60 4.85
CA LEU A 50 -5.41 -5.14 5.00
C LEU A 50 -6.01 -4.64 6.31
N ASN A 51 -7.06 -5.29 6.83
CA ASN A 51 -7.70 -4.86 8.07
C ASN A 51 -6.77 -5.11 9.26
N LEU A 52 -6.12 -6.27 9.27
CA LEU A 52 -5.14 -6.63 10.28
C LEU A 52 -3.95 -5.68 10.25
N VAL A 53 -3.40 -5.39 9.07
CA VAL A 53 -2.30 -4.43 8.90
C VAL A 53 -2.72 -3.04 9.39
N LYS A 54 -3.84 -2.50 8.91
CA LYS A 54 -4.32 -1.17 9.32
C LYS A 54 -4.52 -1.09 10.83
N LYS A 55 -5.10 -2.12 11.45
CA LYS A 55 -5.29 -2.20 12.90
C LYS A 55 -3.97 -2.21 13.68
N LYS A 56 -2.98 -2.96 13.21
CA LYS A 56 -1.70 -3.12 13.92
C LYS A 56 -0.76 -1.92 13.78
N VAL A 57 -0.64 -1.37 12.57
CA VAL A 57 0.42 -0.39 12.24
C VAL A 57 -0.07 0.86 11.52
N GLY A 58 -1.37 1.01 11.25
CA GLY A 58 -1.91 2.07 10.40
C GLY A 58 -1.73 3.51 10.87
N ASN A 59 -1.39 3.72 12.15
CA ASN A 59 -1.03 5.04 12.71
C ASN A 59 0.48 5.18 12.99
N LYS A 60 1.26 4.13 12.71
CA LYS A 60 2.70 4.06 12.96
C LYS A 60 3.51 4.12 11.66
N LEU A 61 2.94 3.60 10.57
CA LEU A 61 3.56 3.55 9.25
C LEU A 61 2.64 4.17 8.21
N CYS A 62 3.22 4.80 7.20
CA CYS A 62 2.53 5.00 5.94
C CYS A 62 2.37 3.65 5.23
N LEU A 63 1.19 3.38 4.68
CA LEU A 63 0.90 2.14 3.97
C LEU A 63 0.93 2.42 2.46
N LEU A 64 1.70 1.64 1.72
CA LEU A 64 1.80 1.70 0.26
C LEU A 64 1.33 0.38 -0.34
N GLY A 65 0.55 0.46 -1.42
CA GLY A 65 -0.02 -0.70 -2.09
C GLY A 65 -1.48 -0.47 -2.45
N ASN A 66 -2.31 -1.48 -2.66
CA ASN A 66 -1.98 -2.90 -2.73
C ASN A 66 -2.50 -3.55 -4.02
N ILE A 67 -2.70 -2.76 -5.08
CA ILE A 67 -3.45 -3.21 -6.25
C ILE A 67 -2.72 -4.38 -6.93
N ASP A 68 -3.45 -5.47 -7.18
CA ASP A 68 -2.94 -6.72 -7.75
C ASP A 68 -2.37 -6.51 -9.17
N THR A 69 -1.15 -7.00 -9.39
CA THR A 69 -0.37 -6.82 -10.62
C THR A 69 -0.41 -8.03 -11.56
N THR A 70 -1.03 -9.12 -11.14
CA THR A 70 -1.16 -10.39 -11.86
C THR A 70 -2.56 -10.59 -12.43
N HIS A 71 -3.59 -10.03 -11.78
CA HIS A 71 -4.97 -10.08 -12.24
C HIS A 71 -5.57 -8.70 -12.48
N VAL A 72 -5.73 -7.86 -11.44
CA VAL A 72 -6.44 -6.57 -11.53
C VAL A 72 -5.82 -5.63 -12.56
N LEU A 73 -4.50 -5.48 -12.56
CA LEU A 73 -3.82 -4.60 -13.52
C LEU A 73 -3.49 -5.28 -14.85
N VAL A 74 -3.87 -6.55 -15.04
CA VAL A 74 -3.60 -7.33 -16.25
C VAL A 74 -4.88 -7.55 -17.08
N ASN A 75 -5.92 -8.10 -16.46
CA ASN A 75 -7.08 -8.68 -17.16
C ASN A 75 -8.43 -8.05 -16.80
N ASP A 76 -8.54 -7.38 -15.66
CA ASP A 76 -9.83 -6.90 -15.16
C ASP A 76 -10.42 -5.74 -15.97
N THR A 77 -11.74 -5.57 -15.87
CA THR A 77 -12.48 -4.46 -16.46
C THR A 77 -12.24 -3.15 -15.71
N LYS A 78 -12.59 -2.01 -16.31
CA LYS A 78 -12.52 -0.70 -15.64
C LYS A 78 -13.25 -0.67 -14.30
N LYS A 79 -14.42 -1.32 -14.25
CA LYS A 79 -15.24 -1.38 -13.03
C LYS A 79 -14.53 -2.16 -11.93
N GLU A 80 -13.96 -3.32 -12.26
CA GLU A 80 -13.23 -4.16 -11.30
C GLU A 80 -11.97 -3.47 -10.76
N VAL A 81 -11.22 -2.78 -11.62
CA VAL A 81 -10.08 -1.94 -11.17
C VAL A 81 -10.55 -0.83 -10.24
N GLU A 82 -11.64 -0.14 -10.58
CA GLU A 82 -12.23 0.91 -9.73
C GLU A 82 -12.70 0.36 -8.38
N ASP A 83 -13.30 -0.83 -8.36
CA ASP A 83 -13.77 -1.47 -7.13
C ASP A 83 -12.59 -1.93 -6.24
N ALA A 84 -11.51 -2.45 -6.81
CA ALA A 84 -10.28 -2.75 -6.10
C ALA A 84 -9.67 -1.49 -5.46
N VAL A 85 -9.62 -0.39 -6.20
CA VAL A 85 -9.16 0.91 -5.69
C VAL A 85 -10.03 1.41 -4.53
N LYS A 86 -11.36 1.38 -4.68
CA LYS A 86 -12.28 1.77 -3.61
C LYS A 86 -12.15 0.90 -2.38
N HIS A 87 -11.99 -0.41 -2.54
CA HIS A 87 -11.81 -1.35 -1.46
C HIS A 87 -10.54 -1.02 -0.65
N ALA A 88 -9.42 -0.83 -1.34
CA ALA A 88 -8.16 -0.47 -0.70
C ALA A 88 -8.25 0.89 0.02
N ILE A 89 -8.85 1.92 -0.62
CA ILE A 89 -9.08 3.23 0.01
C ILE A 89 -9.99 3.12 1.24
N LYS A 90 -11.07 2.34 1.18
CA LYS A 90 -12.02 2.17 2.30
C LYS A 90 -11.33 1.61 3.54
N ILE A 91 -10.39 0.68 3.38
CA ILE A 91 -9.70 0.02 4.50
C ILE A 91 -8.48 0.82 4.95
N LEU A 92 -7.61 1.22 4.01
CA LEU A 92 -6.29 1.78 4.33
C LEU A 92 -6.30 3.31 4.46
N GLY A 93 -7.20 3.98 3.75
CA GLY A 93 -7.27 5.44 3.69
C GLY A 93 -7.74 6.16 4.96
N PRO A 94 -8.69 5.65 5.77
CA PRO A 94 -9.12 6.36 6.98
C PRO A 94 -7.96 6.75 7.90
N GLY A 95 -7.97 8.00 8.36
CA GLY A 95 -6.89 8.55 9.20
C GLY A 95 -5.65 9.05 8.43
N GLY A 96 -5.63 8.95 7.10
CA GLY A 96 -4.46 9.30 6.30
C GLY A 96 -3.38 8.22 6.33
N GLY A 97 -2.17 8.58 5.87
CA GLY A 97 -1.02 7.67 5.88
C GLY A 97 -1.17 6.50 4.90
N TYR A 98 -1.85 6.69 3.78
CA TYR A 98 -2.00 5.68 2.73
C TYR A 98 -1.66 6.28 1.37
N ILE A 99 -0.79 5.59 0.62
CA ILE A 99 -0.45 5.91 -0.77
C ILE A 99 -0.86 4.71 -1.62
N LEU A 100 -1.87 4.90 -2.45
CA LEU A 100 -2.32 3.85 -3.36
C LEU A 100 -1.30 3.63 -4.47
N SER A 101 -0.86 2.39 -4.61
CA SER A 101 0.03 1.95 -5.68
C SER A 101 -0.28 0.50 -6.08
N PRO A 102 0.30 0.03 -7.19
CA PRO A 102 0.43 -1.40 -7.42
C PRO A 102 1.19 -2.07 -6.26
N SER A 103 0.92 -3.34 -6.01
CA SER A 103 1.69 -4.17 -5.07
C SER A 103 3.12 -4.41 -5.60
N ASN A 104 3.30 -4.59 -6.90
CA ASN A 104 4.63 -4.74 -7.50
C ASN A 104 4.66 -4.15 -8.92
N SER A 105 5.63 -4.54 -9.73
CA SER A 105 5.69 -4.27 -11.16
C SER A 105 5.77 -5.60 -11.91
N HIS A 106 4.84 -5.82 -12.84
CA HIS A 106 4.78 -7.03 -13.63
C HIS A 106 4.67 -6.69 -15.13
N PRO A 107 5.44 -7.35 -16.03
CA PRO A 107 5.43 -7.01 -17.47
C PRO A 107 4.08 -7.13 -18.17
N ALA A 108 3.19 -7.98 -17.65
CA ALA A 108 1.84 -8.16 -18.19
C ALA A 108 0.87 -7.03 -17.81
N MET A 109 1.27 -6.10 -16.94
CA MET A 109 0.42 -4.99 -16.54
C MET A 109 0.06 -4.12 -17.74
N SER A 110 -1.22 -3.82 -17.87
CA SER A 110 -1.72 -2.98 -18.95
C SER A 110 -1.65 -1.50 -18.57
N TYR A 111 -1.06 -0.69 -19.44
CA TYR A 111 -1.13 0.77 -19.36
C TYR A 111 -2.57 1.27 -19.13
N GLN A 112 -3.53 0.67 -19.83
CA GLN A 112 -4.93 1.09 -19.74
C GLN A 112 -5.52 0.86 -18.34
N ARG A 113 -5.16 -0.24 -17.67
CA ARG A 113 -5.61 -0.57 -16.31
C ARG A 113 -4.91 0.28 -15.25
N ILE A 114 -3.61 0.54 -15.42
CA ILE A 114 -2.87 1.49 -14.59
C ILE A 114 -3.50 2.89 -14.69
N LYS A 115 -3.87 3.33 -15.89
CA LYS A 115 -4.58 4.60 -16.10
C LYS A 115 -5.91 4.64 -15.35
N TRP A 116 -6.71 3.57 -15.41
CA TRP A 116 -7.96 3.48 -14.65
C TRP A 116 -7.75 3.52 -13.14
N MET A 117 -6.70 2.85 -12.64
CA MET A 117 -6.33 2.90 -11.22
C MET A 117 -6.01 4.33 -10.79
N ILE A 118 -5.22 5.08 -11.57
CA ILE A 118 -4.89 6.49 -11.29
C ILE A 118 -6.15 7.37 -11.32
N GLU A 119 -7.00 7.22 -12.34
CA GLU A 119 -8.27 7.94 -12.46
C GLU A 119 -9.17 7.70 -11.24
N ALA A 120 -9.35 6.43 -10.85
CA ALA A 120 -10.14 6.05 -9.69
C ALA A 120 -9.54 6.60 -8.39
N THR A 121 -8.20 6.55 -8.24
CA THR A 121 -7.52 7.10 -7.06
C THR A 121 -7.76 8.59 -6.92
N LYS A 122 -7.66 9.37 -8.02
CA LYS A 122 -7.97 10.81 -7.99
C LYS A 122 -9.44 11.08 -7.63
N LYS A 123 -10.35 10.24 -8.11
CA LYS A 123 -11.79 10.37 -7.88
C LYS A 123 -12.22 10.03 -6.45
N PHE A 124 -11.62 9.00 -5.83
CA PHE A 124 -12.07 8.46 -4.54
C PHE A 124 -11.09 8.67 -3.38
N GLY A 125 -9.83 9.03 -3.66
CA GLY A 125 -8.75 9.12 -2.67
C GLY A 125 -8.45 10.54 -2.18
N THR A 126 -9.23 11.54 -2.58
CA THR A 126 -9.06 12.92 -2.09
C THR A 126 -9.69 13.07 -0.70
N TYR A 127 -8.93 13.60 0.25
CA TYR A 127 -9.39 13.84 1.61
C TYR A 127 -10.21 15.14 1.72
N PRO A 128 -11.25 15.22 2.58
CA PRO A 128 -11.77 14.13 3.41
C PRO A 128 -12.44 13.03 2.57
N LEU A 129 -12.14 11.77 2.88
CA LEU A 129 -12.62 10.62 2.11
C LEU A 129 -14.14 10.49 2.24
N GLN A 130 -14.82 10.33 1.10
CA GLN A 130 -16.26 10.10 1.03
C GLN A 130 -16.57 8.61 1.07
N ILE A 131 -16.40 8.00 2.24
CA ILE A 131 -16.65 6.57 2.45
C ILE A 131 -18.13 6.39 2.76
N LYS A 132 -18.87 5.76 1.85
CA LYS A 132 -20.23 5.29 2.16
C LYS A 132 -20.12 4.03 3.04
N ASN A 133 -20.84 4.03 4.16
CA ASN A 133 -20.94 2.89 5.08
C ASN A 133 -21.38 1.64 4.31
#